data_AF-A0A7S1SNF1-F1
#
_entry.id   AF-A0A7S1SNF1-F1
#
_cell.length_a   1.000
_cell.length_b   1.000
_cell.length_c   1.000
_cell.angle_alpha   90.00
_cell.angle_beta   90.00
_cell.angle_gamma   90.00
#
_symmetry.space_group_name_H-M   'P 1'
#
loop_
_entity.id
_entity.type
_entity.pdbx_description
1 polymer ?
#
loop_
_entity_poly.entity_id
_entity_poly.type
_entity_poly.pdbx_seq_one_letter_code
_entity_poly.pdbx_strand_id
1 'polypeptide(L)'
;SDVITRTATKRINWNSYKINQNSDKVGVFVSIVSTKIPFKGAGKEYIGDDIDEMVAACKQAIMQCALQLKSKITRVQAAREQRNRKKALEKYIPNAASAIFTVLDGMVGNAARGPKRVKLESSTTLLRDVKLGQVLEEHLEKKLHE
;
A
#
# COMPACT_ATOMS: atom_id res chain seq x y z
N SER A 1 30.51 -8.39 -24.20
CA SER A 1 29.37 -8.13 -23.30
C SER A 1 28.89 -9.44 -22.71
N ASP A 2 28.72 -9.48 -21.39
CA ASP A 2 28.32 -10.67 -20.65
C ASP A 2 26.83 -11.03 -20.81
N VAL A 3 26.54 -12.34 -20.79
CA VAL A 3 25.19 -12.90 -20.94
C VAL A 3 24.23 -12.44 -19.84
N ILE A 4 24.69 -12.35 -18.59
CA ILE A 4 23.87 -12.00 -17.43
C ILE A 4 23.47 -10.54 -17.53
N THR A 5 24.46 -9.68 -17.80
CA THR A 5 24.24 -8.23 -17.94
C THR A 5 23.25 -7.93 -19.06
N ARG A 6 23.42 -8.57 -20.22
CA ARG A 6 22.51 -8.38 -21.36
C ARG A 6 21.10 -8.87 -21.05
N THR A 7 20.98 -10.01 -20.36
CA THR A 7 19.70 -10.59 -19.98
C THR A 7 18.95 -9.70 -18.99
N ALA A 8 19.64 -9.24 -17.95
CA ALA A 8 19.08 -8.36 -16.93
C ALA A 8 18.64 -7.01 -17.52
N THR A 9 19.44 -6.36 -18.36
CA THR A 9 19.11 -5.02 -18.86
C THR A 9 18.13 -5.03 -20.03
N LYS A 10 18.26 -5.96 -20.99
CA LYS A 10 17.50 -5.91 -22.25
C LYS A 10 16.38 -6.94 -22.37
N ARG A 11 16.51 -8.11 -21.73
CA ARG A 11 15.59 -9.25 -21.97
C ARG A 11 14.49 -9.40 -20.90
N ILE A 12 14.55 -8.62 -19.82
CA ILE A 12 13.60 -8.68 -18.69
C ILE A 12 12.87 -7.34 -18.57
N ASN A 13 11.54 -7.40 -18.48
CA ASN A 13 10.71 -6.24 -18.19
C ASN A 13 10.52 -6.09 -16.67
N TRP A 14 11.34 -5.24 -16.05
CA TRP A 14 11.31 -4.99 -14.60
C TRP A 14 10.01 -4.31 -14.11
N ASN A 15 9.33 -3.55 -14.98
CA ASN A 15 8.07 -2.88 -14.62
C ASN A 15 6.97 -3.89 -14.28
N SER A 16 6.95 -5.06 -14.92
CA SER A 16 6.02 -6.16 -14.62
C SER A 16 6.15 -6.70 -13.20
N TYR A 17 7.31 -6.47 -12.57
CA TYR A 17 7.64 -6.86 -11.21
C TYR A 17 7.53 -5.72 -10.19
N LYS A 18 6.94 -4.57 -10.58
CA LYS A 18 6.83 -3.36 -9.74
C LYS A 18 8.19 -2.78 -9.32
N ILE A 19 9.20 -2.96 -10.17
CA ILE A 19 10.55 -2.42 -9.98
C ILE A 19 10.81 -1.42 -11.09
N ASN A 20 11.14 -0.19 -10.71
CA ASN A 20 11.51 0.87 -11.64
C ASN A 20 13.03 1.05 -11.64
N GLN A 21 13.69 0.77 -12.77
CA GLN A 21 15.15 0.83 -12.87
C GLN A 21 15.76 2.21 -12.59
N ASN A 22 14.97 3.29 -12.74
CA ASN A 22 15.42 4.66 -12.51
C ASN A 22 15.33 5.08 -11.03
N SER A 23 14.34 4.59 -10.29
CA SER A 23 14.12 4.98 -8.88
C SER A 23 14.68 3.97 -7.89
N ASP A 24 14.64 2.69 -8.25
CA ASP A 24 14.89 1.59 -7.33
C ASP A 24 16.30 1.03 -7.55
N LYS A 25 17.09 0.98 -6.48
CA LYS A 25 18.43 0.39 -6.50
C LYS A 25 18.32 -1.12 -6.33
N VAL A 26 18.46 -1.86 -7.43
CA VAL A 26 18.41 -3.33 -7.43
C VAL A 26 19.74 -3.90 -7.91
N GLY A 27 20.31 -4.82 -7.12
CA GLY A 27 21.47 -5.61 -7.50
C GLY A 27 21.05 -7.03 -7.89
N VAL A 28 21.56 -7.51 -9.02
CA VAL A 28 21.30 -8.88 -9.51
C VAL A 28 22.64 -9.63 -9.52
N PHE A 29 22.67 -10.78 -8.85
CA PHE A 29 23.83 -11.67 -8.82
C PHE A 29 23.42 -13.02 -9.36
N VAL A 30 24.18 -13.53 -10.32
CA VAL A 30 23.94 -14.84 -10.94
C VAL A 30 25.24 -15.61 -10.91
N SER A 31 25.19 -16.82 -10.34
CA SER A 31 26.30 -17.77 -10.36
C SER A 31 25.98 -18.87 -11.37
N ILE A 32 26.91 -19.13 -12.29
CA ILE A 32 26.79 -20.15 -13.33
C ILE A 32 27.88 -21.19 -13.07
N VAL A 33 27.49 -22.45 -12.90
CA VAL A 33 28.40 -23.56 -12.65
C VAL A 33 28.11 -24.65 -13.68
N SER A 34 29.14 -25.09 -14.41
CA SER A 34 29.08 -26.15 -15.41
C SER A 34 30.45 -26.79 -15.58
N THR A 35 30.50 -28.02 -16.08
CA THR A 35 31.75 -28.72 -16.44
C THR A 35 32.47 -28.05 -17.61
N LYS A 36 31.73 -27.34 -18.47
CA LYS A 36 32.27 -26.56 -19.59
C LYS A 36 31.52 -25.23 -19.69
N ILE A 37 32.19 -24.13 -19.34
CA ILE A 37 31.62 -22.78 -19.42
C ILE A 37 32.09 -22.11 -20.73
N PRO A 38 31.16 -21.58 -21.55
CA PRO A 38 31.48 -20.93 -22.81
C PRO A 38 31.95 -19.48 -22.57
N PHE A 39 33.24 -19.32 -22.26
CA PHE A 39 33.86 -18.01 -22.15
C PHE A 39 34.12 -17.42 -23.54
N LYS A 40 33.86 -16.11 -23.71
CA LYS A 40 34.02 -15.41 -24.99
C LYS A 40 35.48 -15.00 -25.28
N GLY A 41 36.34 -14.98 -24.27
CA GLY A 41 37.75 -14.63 -24.40
C GLY A 41 38.65 -15.51 -23.52
N ALA A 42 39.95 -15.55 -23.86
CA ALA A 42 40.95 -16.36 -23.15
C ALA A 42 41.07 -15.99 -21.66
N GLY A 43 40.81 -14.73 -21.30
CA GLY A 43 40.82 -14.24 -19.93
C GLY A 43 39.62 -14.67 -19.06
N LYS A 44 38.60 -15.31 -19.63
CA LYS A 44 37.39 -15.79 -18.92
C LYS A 44 36.56 -14.71 -18.22
N GLU A 45 36.68 -13.46 -18.66
CA GLU A 45 36.02 -12.30 -18.03
C GLU A 45 34.53 -12.18 -18.41
N TYR A 46 34.14 -12.73 -19.55
CA TYR A 46 32.79 -12.63 -20.09
C TYR A 46 32.28 -13.98 -20.56
N ILE A 47 31.02 -14.27 -20.25
CA ILE A 47 30.32 -15.45 -20.75
C ILE A 47 29.64 -15.07 -22.07
N GLY A 48 29.78 -15.94 -23.08
CA GLY A 48 29.18 -15.74 -24.39
C GLY A 48 27.65 -15.77 -24.33
N ASP A 49 27.02 -14.92 -25.13
CA ASP A 49 25.55 -14.84 -25.30
C ASP A 49 25.08 -15.71 -26.48
N ASP A 50 25.95 -16.64 -26.90
CA ASP A 50 25.84 -17.36 -28.17
C ASP A 50 25.08 -18.69 -28.00
N ILE A 51 24.79 -19.09 -26.75
CA ILE A 51 24.08 -20.31 -26.39
C ILE A 51 22.73 -19.93 -25.78
N ASP A 52 21.66 -20.11 -26.56
CA ASP A 52 20.32 -19.66 -26.20
C ASP A 52 19.76 -20.37 -24.96
N GLU A 53 20.13 -21.63 -24.73
CA GLU A 53 19.70 -22.40 -23.55
C GLU A 53 20.20 -21.76 -22.26
N MET A 54 21.44 -21.27 -22.25
CA MET A 54 22.00 -20.56 -21.08
C MET A 54 21.28 -19.25 -20.83
N VAL A 55 20.95 -18.52 -21.90
CA VAL A 55 20.19 -17.27 -21.75
C VAL A 55 18.79 -17.53 -21.22
N ALA A 56 18.10 -18.54 -21.76
CA ALA A 56 16.78 -18.94 -21.32
C ALA A 56 16.79 -19.33 -19.84
N ALA A 57 17.76 -20.14 -19.42
CA ALA A 57 17.94 -20.54 -18.03
C ALA A 57 18.20 -19.34 -17.10
N CYS A 58 19.12 -18.46 -17.48
CA CYS A 58 19.41 -17.24 -16.70
C CYS A 58 18.18 -16.34 -16.59
N LYS A 59 17.46 -16.13 -17.70
CA LYS A 59 16.23 -15.35 -17.72
C LYS A 59 15.18 -15.93 -16.79
N GLN A 60 14.94 -17.24 -16.86
CA GLN A 60 13.98 -17.92 -15.99
C GLN A 60 14.39 -17.80 -14.52
N ALA A 61 15.66 -18.03 -14.18
CA ALA A 61 16.16 -17.91 -12.81
C ALA A 61 15.93 -16.50 -12.24
N ILE A 62 16.29 -15.45 -12.99
CA ILE A 62 16.07 -14.06 -12.57
C ILE A 62 14.57 -13.77 -12.42
N MET A 63 13.73 -14.23 -13.35
CA MET A 63 12.27 -14.05 -13.28
C MET A 63 11.66 -14.69 -12.03
N GLN A 64 12.13 -15.89 -11.63
CA GLN A 64 11.67 -16.56 -10.41
C GLN A 64 12.02 -15.74 -9.16
N CYS A 65 13.25 -15.24 -9.07
CA CYS A 65 13.65 -14.35 -7.97
C CYS A 65 12.83 -13.05 -7.97
N ALA A 66 12.56 -12.47 -9.15
CA ALA A 66 11.77 -11.26 -9.28
C ALA A 66 10.30 -11.46 -8.85
N LEU A 67 9.72 -12.64 -9.08
CA LEU A 67 8.37 -12.99 -8.58
C LEU A 67 8.31 -13.01 -7.05
N GLN A 68 9.31 -13.60 -6.40
CA GLN A 68 9.40 -13.60 -4.94
C GLN A 68 9.55 -12.19 -4.38
N LEU A 69 10.38 -11.37 -5.03
CA LEU A 69 10.59 -9.98 -4.64
C LEU A 69 9.31 -9.14 -4.82
N LYS A 70 8.58 -9.33 -5.93
CA LYS A 70 7.31 -8.65 -6.20
C LYS A 70 6.31 -8.84 -5.06
N SER A 71 6.15 -10.07 -4.55
CA SER A 71 5.24 -10.36 -3.43
C SER A 71 5.61 -9.59 -2.15
N LYS A 72 6.92 -9.45 -1.87
CA LYS A 72 7.40 -8.65 -0.74
C LYS A 72 7.15 -7.16 -0.96
N ILE A 73 7.42 -6.63 -2.15
CA ILE A 73 7.20 -5.23 -2.49
C ILE A 73 5.72 -4.86 -2.35
N THR A 74 4.81 -5.67 -2.90
CA THR A 74 3.38 -5.38 -2.84
C THR A 74 2.87 -5.40 -1.41
N ARG A 75 3.34 -6.33 -0.57
CA ARG A 75 3.00 -6.37 0.86
C ARG A 75 3.43 -5.10 1.59
N VAL A 76 4.66 -4.64 1.35
CA VAL A 76 5.20 -3.41 1.96
C VAL A 76 4.44 -2.17 1.46
N GLN A 77 4.11 -2.10 0.17
CA GLN A 77 3.33 -1.01 -0.41
C GLN A 77 1.93 -0.95 0.20
N ALA A 78 1.23 -2.09 0.31
CA ALA A 78 -0.09 -2.15 0.92
C ALA A 78 -0.07 -1.71 2.39
N ALA A 79 0.92 -2.17 3.17
CA ALA A 79 1.07 -1.74 4.57
C ALA A 79 1.35 -0.23 4.68
N ARG A 80 2.17 0.33 3.77
CA ARG A 80 2.43 1.77 3.72
C ARG A 80 1.17 2.56 3.36
N GLU A 81 0.38 2.09 2.41
CA GLU A 81 -0.87 2.72 2.00
C GLU A 81 -1.90 2.72 3.14
N GLN A 82 -2.09 1.59 3.83
CA GLN A 82 -2.96 1.50 5.00
C GLN A 82 -2.53 2.48 6.10
N ARG A 83 -1.22 2.57 6.36
CA ARG A 83 -0.67 3.52 7.35
C ARG A 83 -0.91 4.97 6.94
N ASN A 84 -0.75 5.29 5.66
CA ASN A 84 -0.99 6.64 5.15
C ASN A 84 -2.48 6.99 5.20
N ARG A 85 -3.36 6.05 4.87
CA ARG A 85 -4.81 6.23 4.99
C ARG A 85 -5.23 6.47 6.44
N LYS A 86 -4.71 5.70 7.39
CA LYS A 86 -4.95 5.91 8.82
C LYS A 86 -4.51 7.31 9.27
N LYS A 87 -3.28 7.72 8.93
CA LYS A 87 -2.76 9.06 9.25
C LYS A 87 -3.59 10.19 8.63
N ALA A 88 -4.04 10.02 7.39
CA ALA A 88 -4.89 11.00 6.72
C ALA A 88 -6.23 11.13 7.43
N LEU A 89 -6.89 10.01 7.77
CA LEU A 89 -8.15 10.00 8.50
C LEU A 89 -7.98 10.63 9.89
N GLU A 90 -6.98 10.22 10.68
CA GLU A 90 -6.68 10.78 12.00
C GLU A 90 -6.55 12.32 11.97
N LYS A 91 -5.96 12.87 10.91
CA LYS A 91 -5.83 14.33 10.74
C LYS A 91 -7.18 15.03 10.53
N TYR A 92 -8.13 14.43 9.81
CA TYR A 92 -9.38 15.07 9.42
C TYR A 92 -10.58 14.72 10.31
N ILE A 93 -10.54 13.60 11.03
CA ILE A 93 -11.58 13.17 11.98
C ILE A 93 -11.97 14.29 12.97
N PRO A 94 -11.06 14.96 13.69
CA PRO A 94 -11.47 15.97 14.68
C PRO A 94 -12.15 17.17 14.04
N ASN A 95 -11.68 17.61 12.86
CA ASN A 95 -12.28 18.74 12.14
C ASN A 95 -13.70 18.42 11.66
N ALA A 96 -13.90 17.21 11.10
CA ALA A 96 -15.21 16.76 10.66
C ALA A 96 -16.19 16.60 11.84
N ALA A 97 -15.73 15.97 12.93
CA ALA A 97 -16.53 15.80 14.14
C ALA A 97 -16.93 17.16 14.75
N SER A 98 -16.00 18.10 14.84
CA SER A 98 -16.27 19.46 15.33
C SER A 98 -17.28 20.18 14.44
N ALA A 99 -17.16 20.10 13.11
CA ALA A 99 -18.08 20.75 12.19
C ALA A 99 -19.49 20.17 12.31
N ILE A 100 -19.62 18.84 12.34
CA ILE A 100 -20.92 18.18 12.53
C ILE A 100 -21.54 18.58 13.87
N PHE A 101 -20.74 18.58 14.95
CA PHE A 101 -21.18 19.00 16.26
C PHE A 101 -21.69 20.45 16.26
N THR A 102 -20.98 21.38 15.63
CA THR A 102 -21.44 22.79 15.52
C THR A 102 -22.77 22.94 14.78
N VAL A 103 -22.97 22.18 13.70
CA VAL A 103 -24.24 22.19 12.95
C VAL A 103 -25.38 21.64 13.80
N LEU A 104 -25.15 20.53 14.50
CA LEU A 104 -26.14 19.93 15.40
C LEU A 104 -26.49 20.86 16.57
N ASP A 105 -25.50 21.49 17.20
CA ASP A 105 -25.74 22.46 18.28
C ASP A 105 -26.54 23.67 17.78
N GLY A 106 -26.23 24.16 16.57
CA GLY A 106 -27.01 25.20 15.90
C GLY A 106 -28.44 24.78 15.56
N MET A 107 -28.67 23.54 15.14
CA MET A 107 -30.02 23.00 14.88
C MET A 107 -30.87 22.90 16.15
N VAL A 108 -30.26 22.50 17.28
CA VAL A 108 -30.94 22.47 18.59
C VAL A 108 -31.23 23.88 19.10
N GLY A 109 -30.28 24.81 18.97
CA GLY A 109 -30.47 26.22 19.33
C GLY A 109 -31.56 26.90 18.49
N ASN A 110 -31.69 26.51 17.22
CA ASN A 110 -32.74 26.96 16.29
C ASN A 110 -34.05 26.18 16.43
N ALA A 111 -34.35 25.63 17.62
CA ALA A 111 -35.61 24.94 17.93
C ALA A 111 -36.79 25.63 17.24
N ALA A 112 -37.46 24.88 16.37
CA ALA A 112 -38.36 25.36 15.33
C ALA A 112 -39.34 26.44 15.83
N ARG A 113 -39.26 27.65 15.26
CA ARG A 113 -40.35 28.62 15.29
C ARG A 113 -41.45 28.14 14.33
N GLY A 114 -42.38 27.31 14.81
CA GLY A 114 -43.54 26.89 14.01
C GLY A 114 -44.45 25.85 14.68
N PRO A 115 -45.78 25.89 14.45
CA PRO A 115 -46.78 25.19 15.26
C PRO A 115 -46.92 23.67 15.03
N LYS A 116 -46.11 23.04 14.16
CA LYS A 116 -46.31 21.64 13.73
C LYS A 116 -45.04 20.80 13.68
N ARG A 117 -44.30 20.67 14.80
CA ARG A 117 -43.40 19.51 14.99
C ARG A 117 -43.79 18.77 16.25
N VAL A 118 -44.17 17.51 16.07
CA VAL A 118 -44.39 16.54 17.15
C VAL A 118 -43.07 16.40 17.91
N LYS A 119 -43.12 16.57 19.23
CA LYS A 119 -41.99 16.47 20.14
C LYS A 119 -41.53 15.01 20.19
N LEU A 120 -40.44 14.68 19.49
CA LEU A 120 -39.84 13.34 19.56
C LEU A 120 -39.01 13.28 20.86
N GLU A 121 -39.63 12.81 21.94
CA GLU A 121 -39.11 12.86 23.32
C GLU A 121 -38.10 11.76 23.68
N SER A 122 -37.62 10.94 22.73
CA SER A 122 -36.77 9.78 23.07
C SER A 122 -35.27 9.94 22.82
N SER A 123 -34.79 11.01 22.18
CA SER A 123 -33.38 11.12 21.75
C SER A 123 -32.68 12.45 22.06
N THR A 124 -33.27 13.30 22.90
CA THR A 124 -32.81 14.68 23.15
C THR A 124 -31.65 14.82 24.16
N THR A 125 -31.30 13.78 24.93
CA THR A 125 -30.25 13.85 25.96
C THR A 125 -28.83 13.67 25.40
N LEU A 126 -28.69 12.97 24.28
CA LEU A 126 -27.41 12.55 23.71
C LEU A 126 -26.43 13.72 23.47
N LEU A 127 -26.91 14.86 22.98
CA LEU A 127 -26.06 16.03 22.73
C LEU A 127 -25.55 16.70 24.02
N ARG A 128 -26.32 16.64 25.11
CA ARG A 128 -25.86 17.13 26.43
C ARG A 128 -24.79 16.21 26.99
N ASP A 129 -24.97 14.91 26.87
CA ASP A 129 -24.04 13.92 27.37
C ASP A 129 -22.70 13.97 26.60
N VAL A 130 -22.75 14.26 25.29
CA VAL A 130 -21.55 14.55 24.47
C VAL A 130 -20.87 15.84 24.92
N LYS A 131 -21.62 16.92 25.21
CA LYS A 131 -21.05 18.18 25.76
C LYS A 131 -20.36 17.97 27.11
N LEU A 132 -20.88 17.08 27.94
CA LEU A 132 -20.33 16.75 29.25
C LEU A 132 -19.16 15.75 29.19
N GLY A 133 -18.83 15.23 28.00
CA GLY A 133 -17.79 14.22 27.82
C GLY A 133 -18.14 12.86 28.45
N GLN A 134 -19.41 12.60 28.73
CA GLN A 134 -19.87 11.40 29.43
C GLN A 134 -20.14 10.22 28.48
N VAL A 135 -20.09 10.45 27.16
CA VAL A 135 -20.23 9.39 26.15
C VAL A 135 -18.88 8.69 25.95
N LEU A 136 -18.73 7.52 26.58
CA LEU A 136 -17.60 6.61 26.34
C LEU A 136 -17.76 5.88 25.00
N GLU A 137 -16.64 5.43 24.41
CA GLU A 137 -16.64 4.59 23.19
C GLU A 137 -17.56 3.37 23.31
N GLU A 138 -17.57 2.70 24.47
CA GLU A 138 -18.42 1.53 24.74
C GLU A 138 -19.93 1.82 24.58
N HIS A 139 -20.37 3.04 24.85
CA HIS A 139 -21.78 3.42 24.77
C HIS A 139 -22.23 3.62 23.32
N LEU A 140 -21.31 4.08 22.46
CA LEU A 140 -21.52 4.21 21.01
C LEU A 140 -21.44 2.86 20.31
N GLU A 141 -20.52 1.98 20.71
CA GLU A 141 -20.40 0.62 20.15
C GLU A 141 -21.67 -0.21 20.42
N LYS A 142 -22.22 -0.15 21.64
CA LYS A 142 -23.48 -0.83 21.97
C LYS A 142 -24.65 -0.38 21.10
N LYS A 143 -24.78 0.92 20.85
CA LYS A 143 -25.86 1.47 20.00
C LYS A 143 -25.68 1.25 18.51
N LEU A 144 -24.45 0.98 18.03
CA LEU A 144 -24.20 0.67 16.62
C LEU A 144 -24.56 -0.79 16.29
N HIS A 145 -24.65 -1.66 17.30
CA HIS A 145 -25.00 -3.06 17.19
C HIS A 145 -26.49 -3.37 17.49
N GLU A 146 -27.24 -2.41 18.05
CA GLU A 146 -28.72 -2.40 18.09
C GLU A 146 -29.32 -1.98 16.74
#